data_AF-A0AAE9JDV7-F1
#
_entry.id   AF-A0AAE9JDV7-F1
#
_cell.length_a   1.000
_cell.length_b   1.000
_cell.length_c   1.000
_cell.angle_alpha   90.00
_cell.angle_beta   90.00
_cell.angle_gamma   90.00
#
_symmetry.space_group_name_H-M   'P 1'
#
loop_
_entity.id
_entity.type
_entity.pdbx_description
1 polymer ?
#
loop_
_entity_poly.entity_id
_entity_poly.type
_entity_poly.pdbx_seq_one_letter_code
_entity_poly.pdbx_strand_id
1 'polypeptide(L)'
;MEETERRDELYKFAANNYLFQLPNGQGNLDGALIGNATRFVNHSSENPNLSTTYRNMLNGNSHILFIAEMDMKAGTEVTIDYGYPKECEKVMFTYNHEKKAQKYIDEYDEECQEIEKEQRKKNRKRFAQRIKASPPRKTRRVC
;
A
#
# COMPACT_ATOMS: atom_id res chain seq x y z
N MET A 1 -10.57 -25.28 -10.49
CA MET A 1 -9.69 -24.22 -9.99
C MET A 1 -8.74 -24.89 -9.02
N GLU A 2 -7.45 -24.87 -9.35
CA GLU A 2 -6.39 -25.43 -8.50
C GLU A 2 -6.21 -24.54 -7.26
N GLU A 3 -5.85 -25.08 -6.09
CA GLU A 3 -5.76 -24.30 -4.83
C GLU A 3 -4.82 -23.10 -4.95
N THR A 4 -3.71 -23.23 -5.70
CA THR A 4 -2.79 -22.14 -5.98
C THR A 4 -3.48 -20.96 -6.68
N GLU A 5 -4.28 -21.23 -7.72
CA GLU A 5 -5.01 -20.20 -8.47
C GLU A 5 -6.02 -19.48 -7.57
N ARG A 6 -6.73 -20.24 -6.73
CA ARG A 6 -7.70 -19.70 -5.77
C ARG A 6 -7.01 -18.76 -4.76
N ARG A 7 -5.81 -19.12 -4.31
CA ARG A 7 -4.99 -18.30 -3.39
C ARG A 7 -4.42 -17.07 -4.10
N ASP A 8 -3.96 -17.22 -5.34
CA ASP A 8 -3.49 -16.10 -6.16
C ASP A 8 -4.60 -15.07 -6.39
N GLU A 9 -5.82 -15.50 -6.71
CA GLU A 9 -6.98 -14.62 -6.83
C GLU A 9 -7.29 -13.86 -5.53
N LEU A 10 -7.15 -14.53 -4.38
CA LEU A 10 -7.31 -13.87 -3.08
C LEU A 10 -6.21 -12.83 -2.85
N TYR A 11 -4.96 -13.15 -3.17
CA TYR A 11 -3.82 -12.27 -2.92
C TYR A 11 -3.74 -11.08 -3.87
N LYS A 12 -4.42 -11.10 -5.03
CA LYS A 12 -4.59 -9.90 -5.87
C LYS A 12 -5.22 -8.72 -5.14
N PHE A 13 -6.05 -9.01 -4.12
CA PHE A 13 -6.71 -7.99 -3.31
C PHE A 13 -6.03 -7.78 -1.94
N ALA A 14 -4.97 -8.54 -1.65
CA ALA A 14 -4.23 -8.45 -0.41
C ALA A 14 -2.93 -7.66 -0.61
N ALA A 15 -2.45 -6.99 0.44
CA ALA A 15 -1.20 -6.24 0.38
C ALA A 15 0.05 -7.14 0.38
N ASN A 16 -0.09 -8.41 0.78
CA ASN A 16 1.02 -9.34 0.93
C ASN A 16 0.72 -10.66 0.21
N ASN A 17 1.74 -11.23 -0.45
CA ASN A 17 1.69 -12.54 -1.08
C ASN A 17 2.81 -13.42 -0.51
N TYR A 18 2.46 -14.66 -0.13
CA TYR A 18 3.38 -15.63 0.46
C TYR A 18 3.45 -16.95 -0.33
N LEU A 19 3.03 -16.92 -1.61
CA LEU A 19 3.15 -18.06 -2.52
C LEU A 19 4.58 -18.13 -3.09
N PHE A 20 5.25 -19.25 -2.81
CA PHE A 20 6.54 -19.59 -3.39
C PHE A 20 6.44 -20.86 -4.22
N GLN A 21 6.80 -20.77 -5.50
CA GLN A 21 6.77 -21.91 -6.40
C GLN A 21 7.92 -22.87 -6.10
N LEU A 22 7.61 -24.16 -5.98
CA LEU A 22 8.62 -25.20 -5.90
C LEU A 22 9.07 -25.64 -7.29
N PRO A 23 10.33 -26.08 -7.45
CA PRO A 23 10.85 -26.51 -8.74
C PRO A 23 10.12 -27.76 -9.23
N ASN A 24 10.25 -28.03 -10.52
CA ASN A 24 9.79 -29.28 -11.16
C ASN A 24 8.30 -29.59 -10.98
N GLY A 25 7.45 -28.57 -10.79
CA GLY A 25 6.00 -28.75 -10.67
C GLY A 25 5.56 -29.44 -9.38
N GLN A 26 6.37 -29.39 -8.32
CA GLN A 26 6.03 -29.98 -7.01
C GLN A 26 4.98 -29.17 -6.22
N GLY A 27 4.44 -28.12 -6.81
CA GLY A 27 3.41 -27.26 -6.24
C GLY A 27 3.97 -25.94 -5.72
N ASN A 28 3.26 -25.34 -4.77
CA ASN A 28 3.59 -24.04 -4.19
C ASN A 28 3.53 -24.12 -2.67
N LEU A 29 4.44 -23.42 -2.00
CA LEU A 29 4.39 -23.18 -0.56
C LEU A 29 3.60 -21.89 -0.30
N ASP A 30 2.64 -21.94 0.62
CA ASP A 30 1.89 -20.78 1.08
C ASP A 30 2.19 -20.50 2.57
N GLY A 31 2.96 -19.45 2.84
CA GLY A 31 3.33 -19.02 4.19
C GLY A 31 2.36 -18.07 4.88
N ALA A 32 1.16 -17.84 4.33
CA ALA A 32 0.25 -16.82 4.83
C ALA A 32 -0.35 -17.17 6.20
N LEU A 33 -0.78 -18.43 6.39
CA LEU A 33 -1.43 -18.89 7.62
C LEU A 33 -0.46 -19.60 8.56
N ILE A 34 0.41 -20.45 8.01
CA ILE A 34 1.36 -21.26 8.77
C ILE A 34 2.72 -21.13 8.09
N GLY A 35 3.74 -20.77 8.86
CA GLY A 35 5.08 -20.55 8.33
C GLY A 35 6.09 -20.27 9.44
N ASN A 36 7.28 -19.83 9.05
CA ASN A 36 8.35 -19.44 9.96
C ASN A 36 8.76 -17.97 9.69
N ALA A 37 9.82 -17.51 10.34
CA ALA A 37 10.31 -16.14 10.20
C ALA A 37 10.74 -15.76 8.76
N THR A 38 11.00 -16.74 7.89
CA THR A 38 11.43 -16.46 6.51
C THR A 38 10.37 -15.75 5.67
N ARG A 39 9.09 -15.79 6.08
CA ARG A 39 8.01 -15.03 5.44
C ARG A 39 8.19 -13.50 5.51
N PHE A 40 9.10 -13.02 6.36
CA PHE A 40 9.38 -11.59 6.53
C PHE A 40 10.60 -11.11 5.75
N VAL A 41 11.28 -12.00 5.01
CA VAL A 41 12.40 -11.59 4.15
C VAL A 41 11.82 -10.86 2.95
N ASN A 42 12.26 -9.61 2.74
CA ASN A 42 11.70 -8.73 1.73
C ASN A 42 12.39 -8.86 0.37
N HIS A 43 11.75 -8.28 -0.65
CA HIS A 43 12.27 -8.18 -2.00
C HIS A 43 13.38 -7.13 -2.12
N SER A 44 14.44 -7.46 -2.86
CA SER A 44 15.36 -6.49 -3.47
C SER A 44 15.81 -7.01 -4.83
N SER A 45 15.57 -6.26 -5.90
CA SER A 45 16.00 -6.59 -7.26
C SER A 45 17.42 -6.11 -7.59
N GLU A 46 17.86 -5.00 -7.01
CA GLU A 46 19.16 -4.40 -7.32
C GLU A 46 20.30 -5.10 -6.58
N ASN A 47 20.16 -5.27 -5.26
CA ASN A 47 21.22 -5.81 -4.40
C ASN A 47 20.66 -6.76 -3.31
N PRO A 48 20.10 -7.93 -3.68
CA PRO A 48 19.74 -8.94 -2.69
C PRO A 48 21.01 -9.46 -1.99
N ASN A 49 20.93 -9.71 -0.68
CA ASN A 49 22.06 -10.26 0.09
C ASN A 49 21.94 -11.77 0.35
N LEU A 50 20.77 -12.34 0.10
CA LEU A 50 20.54 -13.78 0.08
C LEU A 50 20.16 -14.24 -1.33
N SER A 51 20.62 -15.43 -1.72
CA SER A 51 20.09 -16.17 -2.87
C SER A 51 19.15 -17.29 -2.47
N THR A 52 18.17 -17.54 -3.33
CA THR A 52 17.19 -18.60 -3.18
C THR A 52 17.64 -19.83 -3.96
N THR A 53 17.75 -20.97 -3.29
CA THR A 53 18.02 -22.26 -3.92
C THR A 53 17.07 -23.33 -3.41
N TYR A 54 17.08 -24.49 -4.06
CA TYR A 54 16.22 -25.62 -3.73
C TYR A 54 17.03 -26.85 -3.44
N ARG A 55 16.60 -27.62 -2.44
CA ARG A 55 17.22 -28.90 -2.10
C ARG A 55 16.17 -29.98 -1.97
N ASN A 56 16.36 -31.05 -2.72
CA ASN A 56 15.59 -32.26 -2.55
C ASN A 56 16.11 -33.00 -1.31
N MET A 57 15.19 -33.30 -0.40
CA MET A 57 15.47 -34.08 0.80
C MET A 57 15.34 -35.58 0.48
N LEU A 58 15.98 -36.43 1.30
CA LEU A 58 15.96 -37.89 1.10
C LEU A 58 14.56 -38.50 1.21
N ASN A 59 13.61 -37.81 1.83
CA ASN A 59 12.20 -38.20 1.92
C ASN A 59 11.38 -37.82 0.67
N GLY A 60 11.99 -37.23 -0.35
CA GLY A 60 11.32 -36.81 -1.59
C GLY A 60 10.73 -35.40 -1.56
N ASN A 61 10.78 -34.70 -0.42
CA ASN A 61 10.29 -33.33 -0.31
C ASN A 61 11.35 -32.30 -0.75
N SER A 62 10.91 -31.24 -1.42
CA SER A 62 11.78 -30.13 -1.80
C SER A 62 11.67 -29.00 -0.80
N HIS A 63 12.82 -28.49 -0.39
CA HIS A 63 12.93 -27.36 0.52
C HIS A 63 13.51 -26.16 -0.21
N ILE A 64 13.04 -24.97 0.17
CA ILE A 64 13.62 -23.69 -0.24
C ILE A 64 14.66 -23.28 0.80
N LEU A 65 15.82 -22.84 0.34
CA LEU A 65 16.91 -22.35 1.17
C LEU A 65 17.24 -20.93 0.75
N PHE A 66 17.39 -20.04 1.74
CA PHE A 66 18.00 -18.74 1.56
C PHE A 66 19.45 -18.81 2.05
N ILE A 67 20.39 -18.49 1.18
CA ILE A 67 21.82 -18.61 1.43
C ILE A 67 22.43 -17.22 1.33
N ALA A 68 23.22 -16.81 2.33
CA ALA A 68 23.93 -15.54 2.27
C ALA A 68 25.02 -15.59 1.20
N GLU A 69 25.03 -14.58 0.32
CA GLU A 69 26.05 -14.46 -0.73
C GLU A 69 27.24 -13.62 -0.29
N MET A 70 27.11 -12.95 0.85
CA MET A 70 28.12 -12.04 1.39
C MET A 70 28.11 -12.02 2.91
N ASP A 71 29.22 -11.57 3.50
CA ASP A 71 29.30 -11.28 4.92
C ASP A 71 28.38 -10.10 5.27
N MET A 72 27.58 -10.26 6.33
CA MET A 72 26.61 -9.26 6.77
C MET A 72 26.90 -8.80 8.20
N LYS A 73 26.70 -7.50 8.46
CA LYS A 73 26.78 -6.96 9.82
C LYS A 73 25.50 -7.30 10.58
N ALA A 74 25.63 -7.44 11.91
CA ALA A 74 24.45 -7.60 12.76
C ALA A 74 23.50 -6.41 12.59
N GLY A 75 22.20 -6.70 12.46
CA GLY A 75 21.16 -5.70 12.22
C GLY A 75 20.96 -5.30 10.76
N THR A 76 21.77 -5.81 9.82
CA THR A 76 21.49 -5.65 8.38
C THR A 76 20.22 -6.42 8.01
N GLU A 77 19.28 -5.75 7.31
CA GLU A 77 18.09 -6.39 6.77
C GLU A 77 18.50 -7.44 5.73
N VAL A 78 17.88 -8.62 5.79
CA VAL A 78 18.06 -9.67 4.80
C VAL A 78 17.02 -9.56 3.68
N THR A 79 17.46 -9.69 2.44
CA THR A 79 16.61 -9.53 1.25
C THR A 79 16.93 -10.58 0.20
N ILE A 80 15.92 -10.98 -0.56
CA ILE A 80 16.02 -11.89 -1.71
C ILE A 80 15.43 -11.23 -2.96
N ASP A 81 15.83 -11.70 -4.14
CA ASP A 81 15.07 -11.42 -5.35
C ASP A 81 13.84 -12.34 -5.39
N TYR A 82 12.65 -11.74 -5.55
CA TYR A 82 11.39 -12.47 -5.66
C TYR A 82 11.17 -13.01 -7.08
N GLY A 83 11.94 -12.55 -8.08
CA GLY A 83 11.83 -12.99 -9.46
C GLY A 83 10.59 -12.45 -10.18
N TYR A 84 10.00 -11.36 -9.70
CA TYR A 84 8.90 -10.70 -10.41
C TYR A 84 9.39 -10.13 -11.75
N PRO A 85 8.55 -10.14 -12.80
CA PRO A 85 8.84 -9.39 -14.02
C PRO A 85 9.04 -7.90 -13.69
N LYS A 86 9.98 -7.25 -14.38
CA LYS A 86 10.34 -5.84 -14.13
C LYS A 86 9.16 -4.89 -14.25
N GLU A 87 8.18 -5.24 -15.09
CA GLU A 87 6.93 -4.50 -15.26
C GLU A 87 6.08 -4.52 -13.99
N CYS A 88 6.00 -5.67 -13.32
CA CYS A 88 5.27 -5.87 -12.07
C CYS A 88 6.00 -5.23 -10.89
N GLU A 89 7.33 -5.32 -10.87
CA GLU A 89 8.17 -4.80 -9.80
C GLU A 89 7.96 -3.30 -9.57
N LYS A 90 7.83 -2.54 -10.66
CA LYS A 90 7.58 -1.10 -10.57
C LYS A 90 6.29 -0.77 -9.85
N VAL A 91 5.24 -1.53 -10.12
CA VAL A 91 3.89 -1.34 -9.55
C VAL A 91 3.86 -1.77 -8.08
N MET A 92 4.55 -2.87 -7.74
CA MET A 92 4.45 -3.48 -6.41
C MET A 92 5.42 -2.89 -5.39
N PHE A 93 6.66 -2.58 -5.78
CA PHE A 93 7.73 -2.25 -4.84
C PHE A 93 8.28 -0.82 -5.00
N THR A 94 8.33 -0.32 -6.23
CA THR A 94 8.84 1.05 -6.46
C THR A 94 7.74 2.11 -6.37
N TYR A 95 6.48 1.69 -6.43
CA TYR A 95 5.34 2.60 -6.39
C TYR A 95 5.13 3.10 -4.97
N ASN A 96 5.52 4.35 -4.72
CA ASN A 96 5.33 4.96 -3.40
C ASN A 96 3.84 5.29 -3.19
N HIS A 97 3.10 4.31 -2.65
CA HIS A 97 1.68 4.42 -2.35
C HIS A 97 1.37 5.58 -1.40
N GLU A 98 2.27 5.87 -0.45
CA GLU A 98 2.12 6.98 0.49
C GLU A 98 2.15 8.33 -0.21
N LYS A 99 3.11 8.56 -1.12
CA LYS A 99 3.19 9.80 -1.90
C LYS A 99 1.96 10.02 -2.77
N LYS A 100 1.40 8.94 -3.35
CA LYS A 100 0.17 9.05 -4.15
C LYS A 100 -1.04 9.33 -3.26
N ALA A 101 -1.17 8.65 -2.13
CA ALA A 101 -2.24 8.89 -1.16
C ALA A 101 -2.21 10.33 -0.64
N GLN A 102 -1.02 10.83 -0.30
CA GLN A 102 -0.84 12.22 0.12
C GLN A 102 -1.28 13.20 -0.96
N LYS A 103 -0.89 12.97 -2.22
CA LYS A 103 -1.34 13.80 -3.34
C LYS A 103 -2.88 13.87 -3.44
N TYR A 104 -3.58 12.75 -3.27
CA TYR A 104 -5.05 12.74 -3.29
C TYR A 104 -5.65 13.51 -2.09
N ILE A 105 -5.05 13.38 -0.91
CA ILE A 105 -5.46 14.12 0.28
C ILE A 105 -5.29 15.63 0.04
N ASP A 106 -4.14 16.04 -0.48
CA ASP A 106 -3.84 17.45 -0.77
C ASP A 106 -4.84 18.03 -1.79
N GLU A 107 -5.12 17.31 -2.88
CA GLU A 107 -6.10 17.71 -3.89
C GLU A 107 -7.52 17.86 -3.28
N TYR A 108 -7.92 16.94 -2.40
CA TYR A 108 -9.23 16.98 -1.73
C TYR A 108 -9.34 18.14 -0.73
N ASP A 109 -8.27 18.42 0.03
CA ASP A 109 -8.20 19.52 0.98
C ASP A 109 -8.29 20.88 0.28
N GLU A 110 -7.62 21.04 -0.87
CA GLU A 110 -7.72 22.23 -1.71
C GLU A 110 -9.16 22.45 -2.21
N GLU A 111 -9.82 21.40 -2.70
CA GLU A 111 -11.22 21.47 -3.14
C GLU A 111 -12.14 21.91 -1.98
N CYS A 112 -11.96 21.31 -0.80
CA CYS A 112 -12.73 21.64 0.39
C CYS A 112 -12.56 23.11 0.81
N GLN A 113 -11.32 23.64 0.76
CA GLN A 113 -11.04 25.04 1.05
C GLN A 113 -11.72 26.00 0.07
N GLU A 114 -11.76 25.67 -1.22
CA GLU A 114 -12.44 26.50 -2.22
C GLU A 114 -13.96 26.51 -2.02
N ILE A 115 -14.56 25.36 -1.72
CA ILE A 115 -15.97 25.25 -1.36
C ILE A 115 -16.28 26.11 -0.15
N GLU A 116 -15.49 26.04 0.92
CA GLU A 116 -15.69 26.87 2.11
C GLU A 116 -15.58 28.38 1.82
N LYS A 117 -14.59 28.79 1.03
CA LYS A 117 -14.42 30.19 0.60
C LYS A 117 -15.64 30.67 -0.18
N GLU A 118 -16.17 29.87 -1.09
CA GLU A 118 -17.41 30.17 -1.79
C GLU A 118 -18.61 30.32 -0.85
N GLN A 119 -18.79 29.39 0.08
CA GLN A 119 -19.88 29.43 1.04
C GLN A 119 -19.80 30.67 1.92
N ARG A 120 -18.60 31.03 2.39
CA ARG A 120 -18.35 32.29 3.14
C ARG A 120 -18.75 33.51 2.31
N LYS A 121 -18.37 33.59 1.03
CA LYS A 121 -18.76 34.68 0.12
C LYS A 121 -20.29 34.75 -0.06
N LYS A 122 -20.95 33.60 -0.28
CA LYS A 122 -22.41 33.49 -0.43
C LYS A 122 -23.14 33.95 0.84
N ASN A 123 -22.69 33.48 2.01
CA ASN A 123 -23.26 33.87 3.31
C ASN A 123 -23.10 35.37 3.59
N ARG A 124 -21.93 35.93 3.27
CA ARG A 124 -21.66 37.38 3.44
C ARG A 124 -22.56 38.24 2.53
N LYS A 125 -22.78 37.82 1.28
CA LYS A 125 -23.75 38.46 0.36
C LYS A 125 -25.18 38.38 0.88
N ARG A 126 -25.63 37.21 1.32
CA ARG A 126 -26.97 37.00 1.90
C ARG A 126 -27.19 37.88 3.14
N PHE A 127 -26.20 37.96 4.03
CA PHE A 127 -26.27 38.81 5.22
C PHE A 127 -26.39 40.30 4.87
N ALA A 128 -25.57 40.78 3.93
CA ALA A 128 -25.64 42.17 3.46
C ALA A 128 -27.00 42.52 2.81
N GLN A 129 -27.58 41.60 2.02
CA GLN A 129 -28.94 41.74 1.50
C GLN A 129 -29.98 41.82 2.61
N ARG A 130 -29.86 40.98 3.64
CA ARG A 130 -30.79 40.96 4.78
C ARG A 130 -30.74 42.24 5.61
N ILE A 131 -29.57 42.83 5.79
CA ILE A 131 -29.43 44.14 6.44
C ILE A 131 -30.08 45.24 5.60
N LYS A 132 -29.86 45.26 4.28
CA LYS A 132 -30.47 46.26 3.38
C LYS A 132 -31.99 46.17 3.30
N ALA A 133 -32.55 44.96 3.40
CA ALA A 133 -33.98 44.72 3.37
C ALA A 133 -34.67 44.95 4.73
N SER A 134 -33.91 45.20 5.81
CA SER A 134 -34.48 45.43 7.13
C SER A 134 -35.04 46.85 7.24
N PRO A 135 -36.31 47.03 7.66
CA PRO A 135 -36.90 48.35 7.80
C PRO A 135 -36.17 49.18 8.87
N PRO A 136 -36.12 50.52 8.74
CA PRO A 136 -35.47 51.38 9.71
C PRO A 136 -36.08 51.17 11.10
N ARG A 137 -35.24 50.96 12.12
CA ARG A 137 -35.70 50.83 13.51
C ARG A 137 -36.43 52.12 13.88
N LYS A 138 -37.75 52.02 14.10
CA LYS A 138 -38.54 53.11 14.66
C LYS A 138 -37.95 53.45 16.03
N THR A 139 -37.39 54.65 16.17
CA THR A 139 -36.99 55.17 17.47
C THR A 139 -38.26 55.34 18.29
N ARG A 140 -38.39 54.54 19.36
CA ARG A 140 -39.47 54.71 20.32
C ARG A 140 -39.15 56.00 21.06
N ARG A 141 -39.79 57.11 20.67
CA ARG A 141 -39.75 58.34 21.47
C ARG A 141 -40.38 57.99 22.81
N VAL A 142 -39.55 58.02 23.85
CA VAL A 142 -39.99 57.93 25.24
C VAL A 142 -40.54 59.31 25.59
N CYS A 143 -41.85 59.38 25.82
CA CYS A 143 -42.52 60.57 26.35
C CYS A 143 -42.29 60.65 27.86
#